data_AF-A0A2S9FRV5-F1
#
_entry.id   AF-A0A2S9FRV5-F1
#
_cell.length_a   1.000
_cell.length_b   1.000
_cell.length_c   1.000
_cell.angle_alpha   90.00
_cell.angle_beta   90.00
_cell.angle_gamma   90.00
#
_symmetry.space_group_name_H-M   'P 1'
#
loop_
_entity.id
_entity.type
_entity.pdbx_description
1 polymer ?
#
loop_
_entity_poly.entity_id
_entity_poly.type
_entity_poly.pdbx_seq_one_letter_code
_entity_poly.pdbx_strand_id
1 'polypeptide(L)'
;IDLSAAEIQLVNEVGREQSLARALYPVLDRYDYVLIDCQPSLGLLTVNGLACSDGVIIPTECEFFSLRGLALLTDTVEKVHDRLNPKLSISGIL
;
A
#
# COMPACT_ATOMS: atom_id res chain seq x y z
N ILE A 1 -1.79 15.36 11.90
CA ILE A 1 -2.24 15.17 10.50
C ILE A 1 -3.36 14.14 10.56
N ASP A 2 -4.55 14.49 10.09
CA ASP A 2 -5.70 13.58 10.15
C ASP A 2 -5.77 12.77 8.86
N LEU A 3 -5.26 11.53 8.93
CA LEU A 3 -5.27 10.61 7.79
C LEU A 3 -6.69 10.20 7.40
N SER A 4 -7.66 10.24 8.33
CA SER A 4 -9.05 9.95 8.00
C SER A 4 -9.67 11.02 7.10
N ALA A 5 -9.30 12.30 7.32
CA ALA A 5 -9.70 13.40 6.45
C ALA A 5 -9.06 13.29 5.05
N ALA A 6 -7.78 12.88 4.99
CA ALA A 6 -7.09 12.65 3.71
C ALA A 6 -7.77 11.53 2.90
N GLU A 7 -8.20 10.46 3.55
CA GLU A 7 -8.91 9.36 2.90
C GLU A 7 -10.25 9.83 2.29
N ILE A 8 -11.01 10.66 3.01
CA ILE A 8 -12.26 11.25 2.49
C ILE A 8 -12.01 12.15 1.27
N GLN A 9 -10.93 12.94 1.28
CA GLN A 9 -10.58 13.78 0.14
C GLN A 9 -10.26 12.94 -1.10
N LEU A 10 -9.50 11.86 -0.92
CA LEU A 10 -9.13 10.94 -2.01
C LEU A 10 -10.34 10.27 -2.67
N VAL A 11 -11.44 10.05 -1.95
CA VAL A 11 -12.64 9.40 -2.53
C VAL A 11 -13.13 10.09 -3.80
N ASN A 12 -13.02 11.41 -3.87
CA ASN A 12 -13.51 12.23 -4.98
C ASN A 12 -12.44 12.48 -6.07
N GLU A 13 -11.21 12.03 -5.88
CA GLU A 13 -10.16 12.18 -6.88
C GLU A 13 -10.29 11.17 -8.02
N VAL A 14 -10.04 11.65 -9.25
CA VAL A 14 -9.89 10.78 -10.41
C VAL A 14 -8.53 10.09 -10.32
N GLY A 15 -8.52 8.75 -10.44
CA GLY A 15 -7.29 7.97 -10.26
C GLY A 15 -6.77 8.02 -8.83
N ARG A 16 -7.68 8.09 -7.85
CA ARG A 16 -7.41 8.21 -6.42
C ARG A 16 -6.45 7.17 -5.87
N GLU A 17 -6.41 5.97 -6.45
CA GLU A 17 -5.51 4.87 -6.08
C GLU A 17 -4.06 5.15 -6.50
N GLN A 18 -3.81 6.12 -7.38
CA GLN A 18 -2.47 6.54 -7.83
C GLN A 18 -2.07 7.93 -7.32
N SER A 19 -2.77 8.48 -6.34
CA SER A 19 -2.51 9.83 -5.83
C SER A 19 -1.13 9.92 -5.18
N LEU A 20 -0.74 8.92 -4.39
CA LEU A 20 0.59 8.87 -3.78
C LEU A 20 1.69 8.70 -4.82
N ALA A 21 1.48 7.85 -5.83
CA ALA A 21 2.42 7.70 -6.95
C ALA A 21 2.70 9.04 -7.64
N ARG A 22 1.64 9.79 -7.97
CA ARG A 22 1.73 11.11 -8.61
C ARG A 22 2.51 12.11 -7.76
N ALA A 23 2.34 12.07 -6.44
CA ALA A 23 3.06 12.94 -5.50
C ALA A 23 4.53 12.55 -5.32
N LEU A 24 4.86 11.25 -5.35
CA LEU A 24 6.23 10.75 -5.17
C LEU A 24 7.09 10.86 -6.43
N TYR A 25 6.50 10.67 -7.62
CA TYR A 25 7.23 10.59 -8.90
C TYR A 25 8.24 11.72 -9.13
N PRO A 26 7.94 13.01 -8.84
CA PRO A 26 8.87 14.12 -9.07
C PRO A 26 10.12 14.13 -8.18
N VAL A 27 10.17 13.28 -7.15
CA VAL A 27 11.30 13.24 -6.20
C VAL A 27 11.96 11.86 -6.10
N LEU A 28 11.50 10.86 -6.87
CA LEU A 28 12.03 9.50 -6.80
C LEU A 28 13.52 9.42 -7.16
N ASP A 29 13.99 10.26 -8.07
CA ASP A 29 15.40 10.33 -8.50
C ASP A 29 16.36 10.82 -7.41
N ARG A 30 15.83 11.32 -6.29
CA ARG A 30 16.59 11.86 -5.16
C ARG A 30 16.86 10.85 -4.05
N TYR A 31 16.29 9.65 -4.12
CA TYR A 31 16.38 8.65 -3.06
C TYR A 31 16.71 7.27 -3.64
N ASP A 32 17.63 6.56 -3.00
CA ASP A 32 17.92 5.15 -3.36
C ASP A 32 16.76 4.22 -2.96
N TYR A 33 16.07 4.55 -1.87
CA TYR A 33 14.96 3.78 -1.32
C TYR A 33 13.87 4.69 -0.77
N VAL A 34 12.61 4.28 -0.95
CA VAL A 34 11.43 4.91 -0.36
C VAL A 34 10.71 3.85 0.48
N LEU A 35 10.53 4.14 1.77
CA LEU A 35 9.76 3.30 2.69
C LEU A 35 8.40 3.95 2.93
N ILE A 36 7.33 3.19 2.67
CA ILE A 36 5.95 3.64 2.87
C ILE A 36 5.35 2.88 4.05
N ASP A 37 5.18 3.58 5.17
CA ASP A 37 4.50 3.04 6.35
C ASP A 37 2.98 3.11 6.16
N CYS A 38 2.33 1.96 6.14
CA CYS A 38 0.91 1.84 5.87
C CYS A 38 0.11 1.68 7.16
N GLN A 39 -1.13 2.19 7.16
CA GLN A 39 -2.07 1.91 8.24
C GLN A 39 -2.44 0.42 8.29
N PRO A 40 -2.87 -0.11 9.45
CA PRO A 40 -3.36 -1.48 9.55
C PRO A 40 -4.69 -1.71 8.82
N SER A 41 -5.35 -0.64 8.35
CA SER A 41 -6.56 -0.69 7.53
C SER A 41 -6.21 -0.99 6.06
N LEU A 42 -7.07 -1.71 5.35
CA LEU A 42 -6.93 -1.96 3.90
C LEU A 42 -7.70 -0.90 3.09
N GLY A 43 -7.63 0.36 3.54
CA GLY A 43 -8.32 1.51 2.95
C GLY A 43 -7.59 2.12 1.74
N LEU A 44 -8.09 3.25 1.27
CA LEU A 44 -7.56 3.97 0.09
C LEU A 44 -6.10 4.38 0.28
N LEU A 45 -5.69 4.71 1.51
CA LEU A 45 -4.30 5.09 1.82
C LEU A 45 -3.35 3.91 1.65
N THR A 46 -3.72 2.73 2.16
CA THR A 46 -2.93 1.50 2.02
C THR A 46 -2.88 1.05 0.57
N VAL A 47 -3.99 1.14 -0.16
CA VAL A 47 -4.02 0.87 -1.61
C VAL A 47 -3.08 1.80 -2.37
N ASN A 48 -3.04 3.09 -2.03
CA ASN A 48 -2.10 4.04 -2.64
C ASN A 48 -0.63 3.67 -2.37
N GLY A 49 -0.32 3.24 -1.15
CA GLY A 49 1.00 2.72 -0.81
C GLY A 49 1.39 1.54 -1.69
N LEU A 50 0.54 0.52 -1.75
CA LEU A 50 0.77 -0.68 -2.55
C LEU A 50 0.83 -0.37 -4.06
N ALA A 51 -0.01 0.54 -4.56
CA ALA A 51 -0.07 0.89 -5.97
C ALA A 51 1.19 1.60 -6.49
N CYS A 52 2.03 2.15 -5.61
CA CYS A 52 3.29 2.82 -5.99
C CYS A 52 4.56 2.12 -5.49
N SER A 53 4.41 1.00 -4.77
CA SER A 53 5.55 0.25 -4.21
C SER A 53 6.08 -0.80 -5.20
N ASP A 54 7.40 -1.00 -5.22
CA ASP A 54 8.01 -2.12 -5.95
C ASP A 54 7.79 -3.46 -5.20
N GLY A 55 7.68 -3.39 -3.88
CA GLY A 55 7.41 -4.56 -3.06
C GLY A 55 6.86 -4.22 -1.69
N VAL A 56 6.27 -5.22 -1.02
CA VAL A 56 5.69 -5.09 0.31
C VAL A 56 6.33 -6.09 1.28
N ILE A 57 6.62 -5.62 2.49
CA ILE A 57 7.01 -6.46 3.62
C ILE A 57 5.82 -6.51 4.57
N ILE A 58 5.42 -7.73 4.97
CA ILE A 58 4.25 -7.94 5.82
C ILE A 58 4.74 -8.34 7.21
N PRO A 59 4.67 -7.44 8.22
CA PRO A 59 4.98 -7.80 9.60
C PRO A 59 3.85 -8.66 10.17
N THR A 60 4.18 -9.80 10.78
CA THR A 60 3.21 -10.71 11.40
C THR A 60 3.71 -11.24 12.74
N GLU A 61 2.83 -11.25 13.73
CA GLU A 61 3.07 -12.00 14.97
C GLU A 61 2.74 -13.49 14.73
N CYS A 62 3.45 -14.41 15.38
CA CYS A 62 3.22 -15.85 15.25
C CYS A 62 1.99 -16.35 16.04
N GLU A 63 0.84 -15.70 15.86
CA GLU A 63 -0.42 -16.03 16.52
C GLU A 63 -1.50 -16.45 15.51
N PHE A 64 -2.48 -17.23 15.99
CA PHE A 64 -3.54 -17.79 15.13
C PHE A 64 -4.37 -16.71 14.41
N PHE A 65 -4.65 -15.58 15.08
CA PHE A 65 -5.39 -14.47 14.46
C PHE A 65 -4.59 -13.76 13.36
N SER A 66 -3.26 -13.73 13.47
CA SER A 66 -2.37 -13.13 12.49
C SER A 66 -2.40 -13.87 11.16
N LEU A 67 -2.58 -15.20 11.16
CA LEU A 67 -2.70 -16.00 9.94
C LEU A 67 -3.93 -15.60 9.10
N ARG A 68 -5.05 -15.25 9.75
CA ARG A 68 -6.25 -14.80 9.05
C ARG A 68 -6.06 -13.40 8.47
N GLY A 69 -5.42 -12.50 9.24
CA GLY A 69 -5.05 -11.16 8.76
C GLY A 69 -4.10 -11.21 7.57
N LEU A 70 -3.08 -12.07 7.63
CA LEU A 70 -2.14 -12.33 6.56
C LEU A 70 -2.83 -12.79 5.29
N ALA A 71 -3.77 -13.74 5.38
CA ALA A 71 -4.52 -14.21 4.21
C ALA A 71 -5.31 -13.09 3.52
N LEU A 72 -5.96 -12.21 4.31
CA LEU A 72 -6.69 -11.05 3.77
C LEU A 72 -5.76 -10.03 3.12
N LEU A 73 -4.59 -9.79 3.73
CA LEU A 73 -3.61 -8.86 3.21
C LEU A 73 -2.99 -9.38 1.92
N THR A 74 -2.63 -10.67 1.85
CA THR A 74 -2.15 -11.32 0.63
C THR A 74 -3.16 -11.21 -0.51
N ASP A 75 -4.44 -11.51 -0.28
CA ASP A 75 -5.51 -11.35 -1.29
C ASP A 75 -5.66 -9.88 -1.74
N THR A 76 -5.44 -8.93 -0.84
CA THR A 76 -5.45 -7.51 -1.20
C THR A 76 -4.25 -7.12 -2.04
N VAL A 77 -3.05 -7.60 -1.70
CA VAL A 77 -1.82 -7.38 -2.47
C VAL A 77 -1.96 -7.96 -3.88
N GLU A 78 -2.49 -9.18 -4.02
CA GLU A 78 -2.76 -9.80 -5.32
C GLU A 78 -3.74 -8.96 -6.16
N LYS A 79 -4.84 -8.47 -5.57
CA LYS A 79 -5.78 -7.59 -6.26
C LYS A 79 -5.15 -6.29 -6.73
N VAL A 80 -4.28 -5.68 -5.93
CA VAL A 80 -3.58 -4.45 -6.31
C VAL A 80 -2.57 -4.76 -7.41
N HIS A 81 -1.83 -5.87 -7.31
CA HIS A 81 -0.92 -6.32 -8.35
C HIS A 81 -1.63 -6.44 -9.71
N ASP A 82 -2.74 -7.17 -9.74
CA ASP A 82 -3.44 -7.48 -10.99
C ASP A 82 -4.13 -6.28 -11.64
N ARG A 83 -4.57 -5.31 -10.83
CA ARG A 83 -5.43 -4.21 -11.31
C ARG A 83 -4.73 -2.86 -11.40
N LEU A 84 -3.71 -2.63 -10.59
CA LEU A 84 -3.14 -1.29 -10.38
C LEU A 84 -1.63 -1.25 -10.57
N ASN A 85 -0.90 -2.25 -10.05
CA ASN A 85 0.56 -2.24 -10.02
C ASN A 85 1.17 -3.63 -10.29
N PRO A 86 1.36 -4.02 -11.56
CA PRO A 86 1.95 -5.32 -11.94
C PRO A 86 3.40 -5.54 -11.49
N LYS A 87 4.05 -4.54 -10.90
CA LYS A 87 5.41 -4.69 -10.34
C LYS A 87 5.40 -5.11 -8.88
N LEU A 88 4.26 -4.93 -8.19
CA LEU A 88 4.14 -5.18 -6.77
C LEU A 88 4.39 -6.65 -6.45
N SER A 89 5.36 -6.92 -5.59
CA SER A 89 5.66 -8.28 -5.13
C SER A 89 5.74 -8.34 -3.61
N ILE A 90 5.42 -9.50 -3.03
CA ILE A 90 5.68 -9.74 -1.61
C ILE A 90 7.18 -9.95 -1.45
N SER A 91 7.87 -8.96 -0.90
CA SER A 91 9.32 -8.99 -0.68
C SER A 91 9.73 -9.79 0.54
N GLY A 92 8.80 -9.98 1.50
CA GLY A 92 9.04 -10.80 2.68
C GLY A 92 7.87 -10.78 3.66
N ILE A 93 7.88 -11.76 4.55
CA ILE A 93 7.04 -11.83 5.73
C ILE A 93 8.00 -11.81 6.93
N LEU A 94 7.81 -10.87 7.85
CA LEU A 94 8.67 -10.66 9.01
C LEU A 94 7.96 -11.05 10.29
#